data_AF-A0A937JW51-F1
#
_entry.id   AF-A0A937JW51-F1
#
_cell.length_a   1.000
_cell.length_b   1.000
_cell.length_c   1.000
_cell.angle_alpha   90.00
_cell.angle_beta   90.00
_cell.angle_gamma   90.00
#
_symmetry.space_group_name_H-M   'P 1'
#
loop_
_entity.id
_entity.type
_entity.pdbx_description
1 polymer ?
#
loop_
_entity_poly.entity_id
_entity_poly.type
_entity_poly.pdbx_seq_one_letter_code
_entity_poly.pdbx_strand_id
1 'polypeptide(L)'
;MQMTDDLTKLLHILPTSIRRPLEQHPQRDSLVEVVMDLGRRPEARFPGKAEYLSEEPITLADLNACIANVGDFGGDNRAGIEQTLHRISAIRNRRGEIIGLTCRVGRAVFGTIGMIRDLVESGRSILMLGRPGVGKTTALREIARVLADELEKRVVIIDTSNEIAGDGDVPHPAIGRARRMQVARPELQHQVMIEAVENHMPEVIVIDEIGTELEALAARTIAERGVQLVGTAHGNRLENLIKNPTLSDLIGGIQSVTLGDDEARRRGSQKSVLERKAPPTFDIAVEMLERQRWVVHEHVAETIDSMLRGRQPNPQVRTIGETGKVIITHELSSSDSELVPTRGRSSKGVTPIRDATSFGGRDSQFGKNVGATSSRGWRSSGQMRPVSARSNALPTAEEQQFEQLLDESLRNMAIDDDLVASPAADALLSLPNPMLDESDHQSLAGGDVLYIYPYGVSRHQLDQVIQTLKLPIILTKDIDHADAVLALRSHVKNHTKLRHLAKARQVPIHTIKASGIPQIARGLRRMLNIDEMGNPDGTDLELLIRGDGDDEIEALEEARLAVEQIVIPKGQPVELLPRSASVRKMQHELVEHYHLKSRSFGEEPNRRLRIYPA
;
A
#
# COMPACT_ATOMS: atom_id res chain seq x y z
N MET A 1 -10.42 -34.69 -8.31
CA MET A 1 -9.55 -33.80 -9.10
C MET A 1 -8.81 -34.63 -10.12
N GLN A 2 -9.08 -34.42 -11.40
CA GLN A 2 -8.16 -34.87 -12.46
C GLN A 2 -7.05 -33.81 -12.59
N MET A 3 -5.80 -34.25 -12.60
CA MET A 3 -4.64 -33.41 -12.93
C MET A 3 -4.16 -33.83 -14.32
N THR A 4 -4.23 -32.93 -15.30
CA THR A 4 -3.45 -33.07 -16.54
C THR A 4 -2.05 -32.61 -16.23
N ASP A 5 -1.06 -33.49 -16.45
CA ASP A 5 0.34 -33.18 -16.17
C ASP A 5 1.13 -33.01 -17.47
N ASP A 6 1.48 -31.76 -17.78
CA ASP A 6 2.34 -31.38 -18.89
C ASP A 6 3.84 -31.38 -18.50
N LEU A 7 4.19 -31.94 -17.33
CA LEU A 7 5.53 -31.98 -16.76
C LEU A 7 6.61 -32.37 -17.77
N THR A 8 6.32 -33.29 -18.70
CA THR A 8 7.24 -33.67 -19.77
C THR A 8 7.78 -32.48 -20.56
N LYS A 9 6.92 -31.48 -20.89
CA LYS A 9 7.34 -30.26 -21.58
C LYS A 9 8.33 -29.44 -20.75
N LEU A 10 8.13 -29.33 -19.43
CA LEU A 10 9.10 -28.71 -18.53
C LEU A 10 10.40 -29.50 -18.46
N LEU A 11 10.34 -30.82 -18.34
CA LEU A 11 11.55 -31.63 -18.30
C LEU A 11 12.37 -31.44 -19.59
N HIS A 12 11.71 -31.26 -20.74
CA HIS A 12 12.33 -30.98 -22.04
C HIS A 12 13.09 -29.65 -22.15
N ILE A 13 12.88 -28.69 -21.25
CA ILE A 13 13.72 -27.47 -21.22
C ILE A 13 14.99 -27.65 -20.38
N LEU A 14 15.00 -28.61 -19.45
CA LEU A 14 16.12 -28.82 -18.52
C LEU A 14 17.29 -29.56 -19.19
N PRO A 15 18.54 -29.34 -18.76
CA PRO A 15 19.71 -30.06 -19.26
C PRO A 15 19.61 -31.56 -18.94
N THR A 16 20.23 -32.40 -19.76
CA THR A 16 20.15 -33.86 -19.64
C THR A 16 20.58 -34.39 -18.26
N SER A 17 21.57 -33.75 -17.64
CA SER A 17 22.07 -34.08 -16.30
C SER A 17 21.02 -33.91 -15.20
N ILE A 18 20.07 -32.99 -15.39
CA ILE A 18 18.99 -32.66 -14.44
C ILE A 18 17.70 -33.39 -14.82
N ARG A 19 17.42 -33.49 -16.12
CA ARG A 19 16.24 -34.17 -16.68
C ARG A 19 16.19 -35.65 -16.29
N ARG A 20 17.27 -36.40 -16.51
CA ARG A 20 17.28 -37.86 -16.31
C ARG A 20 16.95 -38.28 -14.87
N PRO A 21 17.55 -37.69 -13.82
CA PRO A 21 17.16 -37.97 -12.44
C PRO A 21 15.68 -37.69 -12.17
N LEU A 22 15.12 -36.61 -12.72
CA LEU A 22 13.72 -36.24 -12.54
C LEU A 22 12.75 -37.18 -13.26
N GLU A 23 13.06 -37.61 -14.48
CA GLU A 23 12.24 -38.56 -15.25
C GLU A 23 12.09 -39.91 -14.53
N GLN A 24 13.14 -40.32 -13.81
CA GLN A 24 13.22 -41.57 -13.06
C GLN A 24 12.79 -41.41 -11.58
N HIS A 25 12.49 -40.19 -11.13
CA HIS A 25 12.21 -39.93 -9.72
C HIS A 25 10.84 -40.53 -9.31
N PRO A 26 10.77 -41.28 -8.19
CA PRO A 26 9.52 -41.92 -7.76
C PRO A 26 8.42 -40.92 -7.40
N GLN A 27 8.79 -39.68 -7.06
CA GLN A 27 7.86 -38.60 -6.70
C GLN A 27 7.76 -37.51 -7.77
N ARG A 28 8.11 -37.79 -9.03
CA ARG A 28 8.10 -36.76 -10.10
C ARG A 28 6.75 -36.03 -10.23
N ASP A 29 5.64 -36.75 -10.03
CA ASP A 29 4.28 -36.21 -10.18
C ASP A 29 3.94 -35.19 -9.07
N SER A 30 4.70 -35.17 -7.96
CA SER A 30 4.59 -34.18 -6.89
C SER A 30 5.68 -33.10 -6.93
N LEU A 31 6.52 -33.07 -7.96
CA LEU A 31 7.55 -32.04 -8.14
C LEU A 31 6.92 -30.63 -8.10
N VAL A 32 7.44 -29.75 -7.25
CA VAL A 32 6.96 -28.37 -7.09
C VAL A 32 7.77 -27.43 -7.96
N GLU A 33 9.09 -27.47 -7.85
CA GLU A 33 9.99 -26.64 -8.64
C GLU A 33 11.39 -27.24 -8.74
N VAL A 34 12.14 -26.81 -9.74
CA VAL A 34 13.57 -27.09 -9.92
C VAL A 34 14.32 -25.77 -9.86
N VAL A 35 15.38 -25.71 -9.04
CA VAL A 35 16.21 -24.53 -8.82
C VAL A 35 17.60 -24.79 -9.38
N MET A 36 18.09 -23.88 -10.21
CA MET A 36 19.39 -23.95 -10.87
C MET A 36 20.10 -22.61 -10.71
N ASP A 37 21.11 -22.54 -9.84
CA ASP A 37 21.90 -21.33 -9.61
C ASP A 37 23.35 -21.58 -10.01
N LEU A 38 23.96 -20.66 -10.76
CA LEU A 38 25.35 -20.76 -11.20
C LEU A 38 26.30 -21.04 -10.02
N GLY A 39 27.08 -22.11 -10.12
CA GLY A 39 28.03 -22.54 -9.09
C GLY A 39 27.41 -23.28 -7.90
N ARG A 40 26.10 -23.58 -7.92
CA ARG A 40 25.42 -24.41 -6.92
C ARG A 40 24.92 -25.71 -7.51
N ARG A 41 24.68 -26.70 -6.66
CA ARG A 41 24.08 -27.98 -7.08
C ARG A 41 22.60 -27.77 -7.47
N PRO A 42 22.11 -28.39 -8.55
CA PRO A 42 20.71 -28.30 -8.92
C PRO A 42 19.82 -28.97 -7.87
N GLU A 43 18.74 -28.31 -7.49
CA GLU A 43 17.83 -28.74 -6.44
C GLU A 43 16.42 -28.96 -7.00
N ALA A 44 15.82 -30.12 -6.72
CA ALA A 44 14.40 -30.38 -6.90
C ALA A 44 13.67 -30.21 -5.57
N ARG A 45 12.53 -29.52 -5.59
CA ARG A 45 11.68 -29.33 -4.42
C ARG A 45 10.38 -30.11 -4.56
N PHE A 46 10.04 -30.82 -3.50
CA PHE A 46 8.81 -31.58 -3.32
C PHE A 46 8.07 -31.04 -2.09
N PRO A 47 6.80 -31.43 -1.85
CA PRO A 47 6.10 -31.04 -0.63
C PRO A 47 6.87 -31.48 0.62
N GLY A 48 7.43 -30.51 1.36
CA GLY A 48 8.14 -30.75 2.62
C GLY A 48 9.58 -31.27 2.50
N LYS A 49 10.15 -31.39 1.29
CA LYS A 49 11.53 -31.87 1.09
C LYS A 49 12.19 -31.21 -0.12
N ALA A 50 13.50 -31.01 -0.05
CA ALA A 50 14.35 -30.62 -1.18
C ALA A 50 15.46 -31.66 -1.36
N GLU A 51 15.82 -31.94 -2.61
CA GLU A 51 16.80 -32.96 -2.98
C GLU A 51 17.72 -32.44 -4.08
N TYR A 52 19.02 -32.70 -3.94
CA TYR A 52 19.97 -32.39 -5.01
C TYR A 52 19.90 -33.42 -6.12
N LEU A 53 19.82 -32.96 -7.37
CA LEU A 53 19.71 -33.80 -8.56
C LEU A 53 21.07 -34.25 -9.09
N SER A 54 22.13 -33.52 -8.75
CA SER A 54 23.51 -33.80 -9.13
C SER A 54 24.48 -33.37 -8.02
N GLU A 55 25.67 -33.98 -7.99
CA GLU A 55 26.82 -33.50 -7.21
C GLU A 55 27.57 -32.36 -7.95
N GLU A 56 27.46 -32.32 -9.28
CA GLU A 56 28.09 -31.30 -10.11
C GLU A 56 27.34 -29.96 -9.99
N PRO A 57 28.05 -28.84 -9.74
CA PRO A 57 27.43 -27.51 -9.75
C PRO A 57 26.96 -27.09 -11.13
N ILE A 58 25.89 -26.30 -11.18
CA ILE A 58 25.32 -25.71 -12.39
C ILE A 58 26.34 -24.78 -13.04
N THR A 59 26.55 -24.98 -14.33
CA THR A 59 27.41 -24.15 -15.16
C THR A 59 26.61 -23.11 -15.94
N LEU A 60 27.29 -22.11 -16.49
CA LEU A 60 26.66 -21.14 -17.39
C LEU A 60 26.13 -21.82 -18.67
N ALA A 61 26.77 -22.90 -19.13
CA ALA A 61 26.32 -23.66 -20.29
C ALA A 61 24.98 -24.35 -20.03
N ASP A 62 24.77 -24.88 -18.81
CA ASP A 62 23.49 -25.49 -18.41
C ASP A 62 22.35 -24.47 -18.44
N LEU A 63 22.59 -23.28 -17.88
CA LEU A 63 21.61 -22.19 -17.89
C LEU A 63 21.30 -21.72 -19.31
N ASN A 64 22.32 -21.53 -20.15
CA ASN A 64 22.14 -21.12 -21.54
C ASN A 64 21.36 -22.17 -22.36
N ALA A 65 21.61 -23.45 -22.12
CA ALA A 65 20.84 -24.53 -22.75
C ALA A 65 19.36 -24.47 -22.35
N CYS A 66 19.05 -24.15 -21.10
CA CYS A 66 17.66 -23.95 -20.65
C CYS A 66 17.03 -22.73 -21.32
N ILE A 67 17.72 -21.59 -21.32
CA ILE A 67 17.23 -20.33 -21.89
C ILE A 67 16.90 -20.50 -23.37
N ALA A 68 17.77 -21.18 -24.12
CA ALA A 68 17.54 -21.46 -25.54
C ALA A 68 16.27 -22.28 -25.82
N ASN A 69 15.86 -23.13 -24.88
CA ASN A 69 14.64 -23.93 -25.01
C ASN A 69 13.38 -23.24 -24.47
N VAL A 70 13.53 -22.25 -23.58
CA VAL A 70 12.42 -21.48 -22.99
C VAL A 70 12.00 -20.33 -23.89
N GLY A 71 12.97 -19.62 -24.49
CA GLY A 71 12.74 -18.39 -25.25
C GLY A 71 13.03 -17.13 -24.43
N ASP A 72 12.36 -16.04 -24.79
CA ASP A 72 12.60 -14.73 -24.19
C ASP A 72 11.93 -14.59 -22.82
N PHE A 73 12.61 -13.89 -21.92
CA PHE A 73 12.06 -13.51 -20.62
C PHE A 73 11.44 -12.11 -20.69
N GLY A 74 10.23 -11.98 -20.15
CA GLY A 74 9.53 -10.71 -20.04
C GLY A 74 10.21 -9.71 -19.09
N GLY A 75 9.67 -8.49 -19.05
CA GLY A 75 10.19 -7.40 -18.20
C GLY A 75 10.15 -7.67 -16.70
N ASP A 76 9.37 -8.66 -16.26
CA ASP A 76 9.26 -9.13 -14.88
C ASP A 76 10.20 -10.31 -14.56
N ASN A 77 11.13 -10.64 -15.48
CA ASN A 77 12.04 -11.78 -15.41
C ASN A 77 11.34 -13.14 -15.38
N ARG A 78 10.12 -13.24 -15.93
CA ARG A 78 9.42 -14.50 -16.11
C ARG A 78 9.36 -14.91 -17.58
N ALA A 79 9.29 -16.22 -17.77
CA ALA A 79 8.89 -16.86 -18.99
C ALA A 79 8.04 -18.09 -18.62
N GLY A 80 7.36 -18.65 -19.59
CA GLY A 80 6.73 -19.95 -19.44
C GLY A 80 6.80 -20.73 -20.74
N ILE A 81 6.19 -21.91 -20.72
CA ILE A 81 6.19 -22.80 -21.87
C ILE A 81 4.78 -22.79 -22.44
N GLU A 82 4.66 -22.50 -23.74
CA GLU A 82 3.38 -22.44 -24.43
C GLU A 82 2.49 -23.65 -24.14
N GLN A 83 1.19 -23.39 -24.02
CA GLN A 83 0.17 -24.38 -23.68
C GLN A 83 0.36 -25.04 -22.31
N THR A 84 1.25 -24.56 -21.45
CA THR A 84 1.45 -25.07 -20.08
C THR A 84 1.25 -23.95 -19.04
N LEU A 85 1.16 -24.35 -17.77
CA LEU A 85 1.14 -23.41 -16.63
C LEU A 85 2.51 -23.31 -15.96
N HIS A 86 3.53 -23.94 -16.54
CA HIS A 86 4.87 -23.91 -15.98
C HIS A 86 5.46 -22.52 -16.07
N ARG A 87 6.20 -22.14 -15.02
CA ARG A 87 6.78 -20.80 -14.91
C ARG A 87 8.26 -20.88 -14.64
N ILE A 88 9.04 -20.18 -15.45
CA ILE A 88 10.48 -20.08 -15.36
C ILE A 88 10.81 -18.66 -14.94
N SER A 89 11.42 -18.49 -13.78
CA SER A 89 11.83 -17.18 -13.26
C SER A 89 13.35 -17.06 -13.28
N ALA A 90 13.85 -16.01 -13.91
CA ALA A 90 15.27 -15.74 -14.02
C ALA A 90 15.78 -14.87 -12.88
N ILE A 91 16.98 -15.20 -12.38
CA ILE A 91 17.77 -14.36 -11.49
C ILE A 91 18.89 -13.76 -12.33
N ARG A 92 18.99 -12.42 -12.33
CA ARG A 92 20.01 -11.70 -13.10
C ARG A 92 21.07 -11.06 -12.21
N ASN A 93 22.30 -11.00 -12.69
CA ASN A 93 23.36 -10.23 -12.04
C ASN A 93 23.25 -8.73 -12.38
N ARG A 94 24.15 -7.91 -11.81
CA ARG A 94 24.18 -6.45 -12.05
C ARG A 94 24.42 -6.05 -13.52
N ARG A 95 24.92 -6.95 -14.35
CA ARG A 95 25.13 -6.74 -15.79
C ARG A 95 23.92 -7.17 -16.62
N GLY A 96 22.86 -7.69 -15.98
CA GLY A 96 21.66 -8.19 -16.64
C GLY A 96 21.75 -9.63 -17.14
N GLU A 97 22.86 -10.33 -16.91
CA GLU A 97 23.05 -11.71 -17.33
C GLU A 97 22.28 -12.66 -16.40
N ILE A 98 21.61 -13.67 -16.96
CA ILE A 98 20.89 -14.68 -16.18
C ILE A 98 21.92 -15.60 -15.50
N ILE A 99 21.89 -15.63 -14.18
CA ILE A 99 22.79 -16.43 -13.32
C ILE A 99 22.04 -17.50 -12.52
N GLY A 100 20.71 -17.56 -12.63
CA GLY A 100 19.91 -18.59 -12.00
C GLY A 100 18.51 -18.68 -12.60
N LEU A 101 17.90 -19.85 -12.45
CA LEU A 101 16.57 -20.17 -12.93
C LEU A 101 15.78 -20.92 -11.85
N THR A 102 14.53 -20.52 -11.65
CA THR A 102 13.54 -21.27 -10.87
C THR A 102 12.43 -21.75 -11.81
N CYS A 103 12.36 -23.06 -12.04
CA CYS A 103 11.40 -23.72 -12.92
C CYS A 103 10.27 -24.32 -12.08
N ARG A 104 9.14 -23.62 -11.98
CA ARG A 104 7.96 -24.03 -11.22
C ARG A 104 7.01 -24.87 -12.05
N VAL A 105 6.57 -25.99 -11.49
CA VAL A 105 5.62 -26.90 -12.13
C VAL A 105 4.20 -26.39 -11.91
N GLY A 106 3.65 -25.67 -12.88
CA GLY A 106 2.22 -25.39 -12.93
C GLY A 106 1.41 -26.63 -13.30
N ARG A 107 0.24 -26.79 -12.66
CA ARG A 107 -0.71 -27.87 -12.92
C ARG A 107 -2.12 -27.32 -13.06
N ALA A 108 -2.89 -27.88 -13.97
CA ALA A 108 -4.32 -27.61 -14.09
C ALA A 108 -5.09 -28.53 -13.14
N VAL A 109 -6.04 -27.97 -12.41
CA VAL A 109 -6.82 -28.67 -11.39
C VAL A 109 -8.30 -28.45 -11.68
N PHE A 110 -9.04 -29.54 -11.86
CA PHE A 110 -10.46 -29.53 -12.18
C PHE A 110 -11.33 -30.12 -11.06
N GLY A 111 -12.59 -29.71 -11.02
CA GLY A 111 -13.61 -30.07 -10.03
C GLY A 111 -13.77 -29.04 -8.90
N THR A 112 -13.06 -27.91 -8.98
CA THR A 112 -13.09 -26.85 -7.96
C THR A 112 -14.41 -26.08 -8.00
N ILE A 113 -14.98 -25.90 -9.19
CA ILE A 113 -16.25 -25.16 -9.35
C ILE A 113 -17.48 -25.89 -8.84
N GLY A 114 -17.37 -27.17 -8.45
CA GLY A 114 -18.50 -27.95 -7.97
C GLY A 114 -19.28 -27.25 -6.84
N MET A 115 -18.60 -26.48 -5.99
CA MET A 115 -19.22 -25.70 -4.90
C MET A 115 -20.12 -24.56 -5.37
N ILE A 116 -19.93 -24.03 -6.58
CA ILE A 116 -20.63 -22.85 -7.10
C ILE A 116 -21.16 -23.05 -8.53
N ARG A 117 -21.24 -24.29 -9.02
CA ARG A 117 -21.59 -24.57 -10.41
C ARG A 117 -22.96 -24.00 -10.77
N ASP A 118 -23.93 -24.14 -9.87
CA ASP A 118 -25.25 -23.53 -9.92
C ASP A 118 -25.21 -21.99 -10.06
N LEU A 119 -24.27 -21.34 -9.37
CA LEU A 119 -24.10 -19.89 -9.43
C LEU A 119 -23.48 -19.45 -10.76
N VAL A 120 -22.50 -20.19 -11.26
CA VAL A 120 -21.86 -19.95 -12.57
C VAL A 120 -22.89 -20.09 -13.69
N GLU A 121 -23.72 -21.13 -13.63
CA GLU A 121 -24.79 -21.40 -14.60
C GLU A 121 -25.91 -20.34 -14.57
N SER A 122 -26.07 -19.62 -13.46
CA SER A 122 -27.11 -18.57 -13.34
C SER A 122 -26.90 -17.37 -14.26
N GLY A 123 -25.71 -17.20 -14.84
CA GLY A 123 -25.39 -16.08 -15.75
C GLY A 123 -25.15 -14.74 -15.06
N ARG A 124 -25.26 -14.68 -13.73
CA ARG A 124 -25.00 -13.49 -12.90
C ARG A 124 -23.50 -13.21 -12.77
N SER A 125 -23.14 -11.96 -12.51
CA SER A 125 -21.73 -11.56 -12.31
C SER A 125 -21.22 -12.03 -10.95
N ILE A 126 -20.03 -12.65 -10.93
CA ILE A 126 -19.43 -13.28 -9.74
C ILE A 126 -18.10 -12.62 -9.39
N LEU A 127 -18.00 -12.12 -8.15
CA LEU A 127 -16.76 -11.63 -7.56
C LEU A 127 -16.16 -12.68 -6.63
N MET A 128 -14.90 -13.05 -6.84
CA MET A 128 -14.15 -13.96 -5.99
C MET A 128 -13.19 -13.20 -5.07
N LEU A 129 -13.26 -13.47 -3.77
CA LEU A 129 -12.41 -12.87 -2.74
C LEU A 129 -11.68 -13.96 -1.97
N GLY A 130 -10.53 -13.64 -1.39
CA GLY A 130 -9.80 -14.59 -0.56
C GLY A 130 -8.30 -14.34 -0.54
N ARG A 131 -7.63 -14.94 0.45
CA ARG A 131 -6.19 -14.77 0.67
C ARG A 131 -5.36 -15.26 -0.53
N PRO A 132 -4.14 -14.74 -0.72
CA PRO A 132 -3.21 -15.29 -1.70
C PRO A 132 -3.01 -16.81 -1.54
N GLY A 133 -2.94 -17.54 -2.66
CA GLY A 133 -2.70 -18.98 -2.66
C GLY A 133 -3.89 -19.89 -2.30
N VAL A 134 -5.08 -19.33 -2.01
CA VAL A 134 -6.28 -20.12 -1.67
C VAL A 134 -6.89 -20.88 -2.87
N GLY A 135 -6.51 -20.52 -4.10
CA GLY A 135 -6.95 -21.17 -5.34
C GLY A 135 -7.92 -20.34 -6.20
N LYS A 136 -7.99 -19.02 -6.01
CA LYS A 136 -8.83 -18.10 -6.81
C LYS A 136 -8.63 -18.28 -8.31
N THR A 137 -7.39 -18.20 -8.78
CA THR A 137 -7.03 -18.36 -10.20
C THR A 137 -7.39 -19.75 -10.73
N THR A 138 -7.25 -20.79 -9.90
CA THR A 138 -7.66 -22.16 -10.27
C THR A 138 -9.16 -22.23 -10.51
N ALA A 139 -9.97 -21.60 -9.65
CA ALA A 139 -11.40 -21.52 -9.83
C ALA A 139 -11.77 -20.66 -11.05
N LEU A 140 -11.17 -19.47 -11.22
CA LEU A 140 -11.39 -18.62 -12.40
C LEU A 140 -11.13 -19.35 -13.72
N ARG A 141 -10.00 -20.06 -13.82
CA ARG A 141 -9.64 -20.85 -15.01
C ARG A 141 -10.70 -21.89 -15.33
N GLU A 142 -11.16 -22.62 -14.32
CA GLU A 142 -12.19 -23.63 -14.52
C GLU A 142 -13.56 -23.02 -14.84
N ILE A 143 -13.93 -21.89 -14.23
CA ILE A 143 -15.15 -21.15 -14.58
C ILE A 143 -15.10 -20.73 -16.05
N ALA A 144 -13.97 -20.20 -16.52
CA ALA A 144 -13.79 -19.81 -17.91
C ALA A 144 -13.99 -21.00 -18.85
N ARG A 145 -13.38 -22.15 -18.56
CA ARG A 145 -13.57 -23.40 -19.32
C ARG A 145 -15.02 -23.84 -19.36
N VAL A 146 -15.70 -23.85 -18.22
CA VAL A 146 -17.09 -24.33 -18.11
C VAL A 146 -18.03 -23.41 -18.87
N LEU A 147 -17.88 -22.09 -18.70
CA LEU A 147 -18.66 -21.10 -19.46
C LEU A 147 -18.39 -21.18 -20.96
N ALA A 148 -17.14 -21.41 -21.35
CA ALA A 148 -16.75 -21.54 -22.75
C ALA A 148 -17.25 -22.85 -23.33
N ASP A 149 -16.79 -24.01 -22.87
CA ASP A 149 -17.00 -25.33 -23.49
C ASP A 149 -18.38 -25.93 -23.20
N GLU A 150 -18.88 -25.81 -21.96
CA GLU A 150 -20.11 -26.49 -21.54
C GLU A 150 -21.36 -25.62 -21.78
N LEU A 151 -21.25 -24.30 -21.52
CA LEU A 151 -22.36 -23.36 -21.73
C LEU A 151 -22.30 -22.61 -23.08
N GLU A 152 -21.26 -22.84 -23.87
CA GLU A 152 -21.14 -22.26 -25.22
C GLU A 152 -21.17 -20.74 -25.31
N LYS A 153 -20.72 -20.08 -24.24
CA LYS A 153 -20.62 -18.63 -24.22
C LYS A 153 -19.35 -18.13 -24.90
N ARG A 154 -19.44 -16.93 -25.48
CA ARG A 154 -18.28 -16.14 -25.93
C ARG A 154 -17.53 -15.58 -24.72
N VAL A 155 -16.55 -16.34 -24.23
CA VAL A 155 -15.72 -15.97 -23.08
C VAL A 155 -14.42 -15.31 -23.55
N VAL A 156 -14.12 -14.13 -22.98
CA VAL A 156 -12.82 -13.46 -23.10
C VAL A 156 -12.17 -13.36 -21.73
N ILE A 157 -10.91 -13.77 -21.62
CA ILE A 157 -10.09 -13.68 -20.41
C ILE A 157 -9.14 -12.50 -20.58
N ILE A 158 -9.16 -11.56 -19.62
CA ILE A 158 -8.19 -10.49 -19.50
C ILE A 158 -7.12 -10.98 -18.51
N ASP A 159 -5.97 -11.38 -19.04
CA ASP A 159 -4.91 -12.03 -18.28
C ASP A 159 -3.70 -11.12 -18.15
N THR A 160 -3.55 -10.48 -16.99
CA THR A 160 -2.46 -9.53 -16.72
C THR A 160 -1.20 -10.24 -16.23
N SER A 161 -1.36 -11.30 -15.45
CA SER A 161 -0.25 -12.01 -14.81
C SER A 161 0.13 -13.31 -15.52
N ASN A 162 -0.55 -13.62 -16.63
CA ASN A 162 -0.49 -14.91 -17.34
C ASN A 162 -0.78 -16.12 -16.42
N GLU A 163 -1.54 -15.92 -15.33
CA GLU A 163 -1.81 -16.98 -14.36
C GLU A 163 -3.02 -17.83 -14.75
N ILE A 164 -4.00 -17.28 -15.47
CA ILE A 164 -5.21 -18.01 -15.83
C ILE A 164 -4.92 -18.92 -17.03
N ALA A 165 -4.40 -18.36 -18.11
CA ALA A 165 -4.22 -19.06 -19.37
C ALA A 165 -2.80 -19.57 -19.59
N GLY A 166 -1.86 -19.27 -18.69
CA GLY A 166 -0.46 -19.62 -18.86
C GLY A 166 0.30 -18.61 -19.73
N ASP A 167 1.62 -18.81 -19.79
CA ASP A 167 2.54 -17.92 -20.50
C ASP A 167 2.68 -18.28 -22.00
N GLY A 168 3.34 -17.41 -22.76
CA GLY A 168 3.53 -17.54 -24.20
C GLY A 168 2.29 -17.19 -25.01
N ASP A 169 2.36 -17.28 -26.35
CA ASP A 169 1.30 -16.82 -27.27
C ASP A 169 0.10 -17.78 -27.34
N VAL A 170 0.35 -19.07 -27.12
CA VAL A 170 -0.68 -20.11 -27.17
C VAL A 170 -1.15 -20.46 -25.75
N PRO A 171 -2.43 -20.21 -25.41
CA PRO A 171 -2.94 -20.45 -24.06
C PRO A 171 -3.04 -21.94 -23.72
N HIS A 172 -3.03 -22.26 -22.44
CA HIS A 172 -3.22 -23.61 -21.93
C HIS A 172 -4.61 -24.16 -22.26
N PRO A 173 -4.76 -25.44 -22.66
CA PRO A 173 -6.05 -26.07 -22.93
C PRO A 173 -7.08 -26.05 -21.76
N ALA A 174 -6.67 -25.65 -20.56
CA ALA A 174 -7.49 -25.73 -19.35
C ALA A 174 -8.49 -24.58 -19.26
N ILE A 175 -8.39 -23.57 -20.13
CA ILE A 175 -9.40 -22.52 -20.31
C ILE A 175 -10.47 -22.92 -21.37
N GLY A 176 -10.36 -24.10 -21.97
CA GLY A 176 -11.27 -24.54 -23.03
C GLY A 176 -11.13 -23.68 -24.29
N ARG A 177 -12.26 -23.39 -24.95
CA ARG A 177 -12.33 -22.47 -26.12
C ARG A 177 -12.36 -20.98 -25.76
N ALA A 178 -12.18 -20.62 -24.49
CA ALA A 178 -12.13 -19.22 -24.08
C ALA A 178 -10.99 -18.49 -24.82
N ARG A 179 -11.25 -17.25 -25.23
CA ARG A 179 -10.24 -16.40 -25.88
C ARG A 179 -9.47 -15.63 -24.82
N ARG A 180 -8.18 -15.39 -25.04
CA ARG A 180 -7.32 -14.63 -24.13
C ARG A 180 -6.91 -13.30 -24.77
N MET A 181 -6.95 -12.24 -23.97
CA MET A 181 -6.26 -10.98 -24.25
C MET A 181 -5.21 -10.77 -23.17
N GLN A 182 -3.94 -10.70 -23.58
CA GLN A 182 -2.82 -10.45 -22.66
C GLN A 182 -2.67 -8.95 -22.44
N VAL A 183 -2.41 -8.57 -21.20
CA VAL A 183 -2.15 -7.18 -20.85
C VAL A 183 -0.65 -6.95 -20.80
N ALA A 184 -0.13 -6.08 -21.67
CA ALA A 184 1.31 -5.81 -21.75
C ALA A 184 1.87 -5.19 -20.46
N ARG A 185 1.07 -4.37 -19.76
CA ARG A 185 1.41 -3.71 -18.50
C ARG A 185 0.19 -3.62 -17.59
N PRO A 186 0.29 -3.91 -16.29
CA PRO A 186 -0.86 -3.90 -15.37
C PRO A 186 -1.69 -2.61 -15.45
N GLU A 187 -1.03 -1.45 -15.54
CA GLU A 187 -1.69 -0.14 -15.66
C GLU A 187 -2.66 -0.02 -16.86
N LEU A 188 -2.45 -0.82 -17.91
CA LEU A 188 -3.26 -0.81 -19.13
C LEU A 188 -4.44 -1.79 -19.09
N GLN A 189 -4.60 -2.56 -18.02
CA GLN A 189 -5.65 -3.59 -17.92
C GLN A 189 -7.05 -3.04 -18.21
N HIS A 190 -7.39 -1.87 -17.66
CA HIS A 190 -8.67 -1.21 -17.91
C HIS A 190 -8.93 -0.92 -19.40
N GLN A 191 -7.91 -0.57 -20.18
CA GLN A 191 -8.05 -0.31 -21.62
C GLN A 191 -8.34 -1.62 -22.36
N VAL A 192 -7.60 -2.68 -22.03
CA VAL A 192 -7.80 -4.02 -22.61
C VAL A 192 -9.20 -4.57 -22.27
N MET A 193 -9.71 -4.29 -21.05
CA MET A 193 -11.08 -4.64 -20.66
C MET A 193 -12.13 -3.96 -21.56
N ILE A 194 -11.97 -2.67 -21.87
CA ILE A 194 -12.88 -1.94 -22.74
C ILE A 194 -12.76 -2.42 -24.20
N GLU A 195 -11.53 -2.57 -24.69
CA GLU A 195 -11.22 -3.10 -26.02
C GLU A 195 -11.88 -4.46 -26.27
N ALA A 196 -11.86 -5.34 -25.27
CA ALA A 196 -12.49 -6.65 -25.33
C ALA A 196 -13.98 -6.55 -25.67
N VAL A 197 -14.70 -5.62 -25.03
CA VAL A 197 -16.13 -5.42 -25.31
C VAL A 197 -16.36 -4.79 -26.68
N GLU A 198 -15.56 -3.79 -27.04
CA GLU A 198 -15.71 -3.06 -28.30
C GLU A 198 -15.44 -3.93 -29.52
N ASN A 199 -14.43 -4.81 -29.45
CA ASN A 199 -13.95 -5.56 -30.61
C ASN A 199 -14.41 -7.02 -30.67
N HIS A 200 -14.85 -7.60 -29.55
CA HIS A 200 -15.10 -9.06 -29.49
C HIS A 200 -16.51 -9.45 -29.04
N MET A 201 -17.38 -8.49 -28.70
CA MET A 201 -18.78 -8.73 -28.29
C MET A 201 -18.96 -9.94 -27.34
N PRO A 202 -18.19 -10.02 -26.24
CA PRO A 202 -18.22 -11.16 -25.34
C PRO A 202 -19.54 -11.24 -24.58
N GLU A 203 -19.93 -12.46 -24.22
CA GLU A 203 -21.02 -12.71 -23.26
C GLU A 203 -20.49 -12.76 -21.84
N VAL A 204 -19.22 -13.15 -21.68
CA VAL A 204 -18.53 -13.22 -20.40
C VAL A 204 -17.14 -12.63 -20.54
N ILE A 205 -16.76 -11.79 -19.58
CA ILE A 205 -15.37 -11.39 -19.37
C ILE A 205 -14.88 -11.96 -18.03
N VAL A 206 -13.75 -12.66 -18.08
CA VAL A 206 -13.04 -13.18 -16.91
C VAL A 206 -11.81 -12.32 -16.64
N ILE A 207 -11.65 -11.84 -15.41
CA ILE A 207 -10.59 -10.89 -15.01
C ILE A 207 -9.82 -11.49 -13.84
N ASP A 208 -8.49 -11.55 -13.94
CA ASP A 208 -7.67 -12.15 -12.88
C ASP A 208 -7.79 -11.39 -11.57
N GLU A 209 -7.38 -10.12 -11.53
CA GLU A 209 -7.45 -9.29 -10.32
C GLU A 209 -7.84 -7.85 -10.67
N ILE A 210 -8.84 -7.32 -9.98
CA ILE A 210 -9.26 -5.92 -10.04
C ILE A 210 -8.72 -5.21 -8.80
N GLY A 211 -7.83 -4.24 -9.03
CA GLY A 211 -7.11 -3.51 -7.99
C GLY A 211 -7.18 -1.98 -8.11
N THR A 212 -7.45 -1.44 -9.30
CA THR A 212 -7.41 0.02 -9.53
C THR A 212 -8.80 0.65 -9.75
N GLU A 213 -8.89 1.97 -9.57
CA GLU A 213 -10.14 2.73 -9.79
C GLU A 213 -10.60 2.63 -11.25
N LEU A 214 -9.65 2.71 -12.18
CA LEU A 214 -9.93 2.62 -13.62
C LEU A 214 -10.47 1.24 -14.00
N GLU A 215 -9.94 0.16 -13.41
CA GLU A 215 -10.46 -1.19 -13.62
C GLU A 215 -11.86 -1.35 -13.02
N ALA A 216 -12.12 -0.81 -11.83
CA ALA A 216 -13.44 -0.84 -11.22
C ALA A 216 -14.49 -0.08 -12.06
N LEU A 217 -14.11 1.08 -12.59
CA LEU A 217 -14.92 1.86 -13.51
C LEU A 217 -15.18 1.12 -14.83
N ALA A 218 -14.15 0.48 -15.39
CA ALA A 218 -14.29 -0.32 -16.60
C ALA A 218 -15.22 -1.51 -16.36
N ALA A 219 -15.05 -2.24 -15.25
CA ALA A 219 -15.94 -3.33 -14.86
C ALA A 219 -17.40 -2.88 -14.76
N ARG A 220 -17.67 -1.74 -14.09
CA ARG A 220 -19.03 -1.17 -14.03
C ARG A 220 -19.59 -0.89 -15.42
N THR A 221 -18.82 -0.23 -16.28
CA THR A 221 -19.23 0.11 -17.65
C THR A 221 -19.54 -1.15 -18.48
N ILE A 222 -18.77 -2.22 -18.30
CA ILE A 222 -18.95 -3.50 -18.98
C ILE A 222 -20.22 -4.21 -18.47
N ALA A 223 -20.44 -4.23 -17.16
CA ALA A 223 -21.65 -4.82 -16.57
C ALA A 223 -22.93 -4.08 -17.00
N GLU A 224 -22.89 -2.75 -17.09
CA GLU A 224 -24.01 -1.93 -17.59
C GLU A 224 -24.39 -2.25 -19.06
N ARG A 225 -23.44 -2.78 -19.84
CA ARG A 225 -23.69 -3.29 -21.20
C ARG A 225 -24.26 -4.71 -21.22
N GLY A 226 -24.50 -5.32 -20.06
CA GLY A 226 -25.10 -6.65 -19.93
C GLY A 226 -24.13 -7.81 -20.11
N VAL A 227 -22.81 -7.56 -20.07
CA VAL A 227 -21.79 -8.61 -20.13
C VAL A 227 -21.62 -9.22 -18.73
N GLN A 228 -21.64 -10.55 -18.64
CA GLN A 228 -21.38 -11.24 -17.37
C GLN A 228 -19.90 -11.07 -16.98
N LEU A 229 -19.64 -10.65 -15.75
CA LEU A 229 -18.29 -10.52 -15.22
C LEU A 229 -17.97 -11.63 -14.24
N VAL A 230 -16.80 -12.25 -14.38
CA VAL A 230 -16.23 -13.14 -13.37
C VAL A 230 -14.84 -12.61 -13.04
N GLY A 231 -14.62 -12.15 -11.82
CA GLY A 231 -13.33 -11.55 -11.47
C GLY A 231 -12.89 -11.84 -10.06
N THR A 232 -11.62 -11.57 -9.75
CA THR A 232 -11.19 -11.44 -8.36
C THR A 232 -10.85 -10.00 -8.04
N ALA A 233 -10.81 -9.65 -6.76
CA ALA A 233 -10.38 -8.34 -6.31
C ALA A 233 -9.49 -8.44 -5.08
N HIS A 234 -8.74 -7.37 -4.83
CA HIS A 234 -7.88 -7.28 -3.65
C HIS A 234 -8.72 -7.21 -2.37
N GLY A 235 -8.77 -8.31 -1.62
CA GLY A 235 -9.54 -8.41 -0.38
C GLY A 235 -9.80 -9.86 0.03
N ASN A 236 -9.86 -10.09 1.33
CA ASN A 236 -10.16 -11.42 1.87
C ASN A 236 -11.65 -11.63 2.07
N ARG A 237 -12.39 -10.56 2.38
CA ARG A 237 -13.82 -10.55 2.70
C ARG A 237 -14.51 -9.33 2.10
N LEU A 238 -15.82 -9.43 1.93
CA LEU A 238 -16.65 -8.34 1.39
C LEU A 238 -16.57 -7.06 2.24
N GLU A 239 -16.41 -7.21 3.56
CA GLU A 239 -16.19 -6.09 4.49
C GLU A 239 -14.95 -5.25 4.17
N ASN A 240 -13.90 -5.86 3.57
CA ASN A 240 -12.71 -5.12 3.17
C ASN A 240 -13.03 -4.16 2.01
N LEU A 241 -13.93 -4.55 1.11
CA LEU A 241 -14.32 -3.74 -0.04
C LEU A 241 -15.18 -2.55 0.39
N ILE A 242 -15.99 -2.68 1.44
CA ILE A 242 -16.78 -1.55 1.99
C ILE A 242 -15.87 -0.42 2.48
N LYS A 243 -14.73 -0.78 3.08
CA LYS A 243 -13.75 0.18 3.63
C LYS A 243 -12.78 0.73 2.58
N ASN A 244 -12.70 0.07 1.42
CA ASN A 244 -11.78 0.44 0.35
C ASN A 244 -12.49 1.39 -0.63
N PRO A 245 -12.15 2.70 -0.67
CA PRO A 245 -12.86 3.66 -1.52
C PRO A 245 -12.77 3.30 -3.01
N THR A 246 -11.62 2.78 -3.46
CA THR A 246 -11.35 2.39 -4.85
C THR A 246 -12.19 1.18 -5.28
N LEU A 247 -12.21 0.12 -4.48
CA LEU A 247 -12.88 -1.13 -4.83
C LEU A 247 -14.36 -1.16 -4.39
N SER A 248 -14.80 -0.19 -3.58
CA SER A 248 -16.19 -0.08 -3.15
C SER A 248 -17.17 0.04 -4.32
N ASP A 249 -16.72 0.58 -5.46
CA ASP A 249 -17.53 0.71 -6.67
C ASP A 249 -17.95 -0.66 -7.23
N LEU A 250 -17.18 -1.72 -7.02
CA LEU A 250 -17.55 -3.09 -7.44
C LEU A 250 -18.77 -3.63 -6.71
N ILE A 251 -19.04 -3.13 -5.50
CA ILE A 251 -20.14 -3.54 -4.62
C ILE A 251 -21.25 -2.48 -4.54
N GLY A 252 -21.25 -1.53 -5.48
CA GLY A 252 -22.30 -0.51 -5.63
C GLY A 252 -21.90 0.88 -5.14
N GLY A 253 -20.64 1.06 -4.74
CA GLY A 253 -20.07 2.31 -4.22
C GLY A 253 -20.67 2.71 -2.88
N ILE A 254 -19.88 3.29 -1.97
CA ILE A 254 -20.38 3.69 -0.64
C ILE A 254 -20.34 5.21 -0.52
N GLN A 255 -21.43 5.81 -0.05
CA GLN A 255 -21.55 7.26 0.18
C GLN A 255 -22.23 7.58 1.49
N SER A 256 -21.95 8.76 2.03
CA SER A 256 -22.66 9.29 3.20
C SER A 256 -23.86 10.11 2.74
N VAL A 257 -25.06 9.74 3.20
CA VAL A 257 -26.31 10.43 2.92
C VAL A 257 -26.84 11.06 4.21
N THR A 258 -27.33 12.31 4.10
CA THR A 258 -28.00 12.99 5.21
C THR A 258 -29.50 12.71 5.17
N LEU A 259 -30.00 11.96 6.15
CA LEU A 259 -31.41 11.71 6.37
C LEU A 259 -32.10 12.95 6.95
N GLY A 260 -33.35 13.16 6.56
CA GLY A 260 -34.24 14.12 7.23
C GLY A 260 -34.56 13.68 8.67
N ASP A 261 -34.96 14.64 9.51
CA ASP A 261 -35.16 14.44 10.95
C ASP A 261 -36.17 13.31 11.26
N ASP A 262 -37.23 13.22 10.47
CA ASP A 262 -38.26 12.18 10.64
C ASP A 262 -37.75 10.79 10.25
N GLU A 263 -36.93 10.68 9.20
CA GLU A 263 -36.38 9.41 8.72
C GLU A 263 -35.27 8.90 9.63
N ALA A 264 -34.39 9.80 10.11
CA ALA A 264 -33.37 9.47 11.10
C ALA A 264 -34.00 8.96 12.41
N ARG A 265 -35.10 9.60 12.85
CA ARG A 265 -35.85 9.18 14.04
C ARG A 265 -36.56 7.83 13.83
N ARG A 266 -37.13 7.60 12.65
CA ARG A 266 -37.76 6.31 12.29
C ARG A 266 -36.77 5.16 12.28
N ARG A 267 -35.56 5.38 11.77
CA ARG A 267 -34.49 4.36 11.70
C ARG A 267 -33.69 4.21 12.98
N GLY A 268 -33.86 5.11 13.96
CA GLY A 268 -33.05 5.13 15.18
C GLY A 268 -31.56 5.40 14.89
N SER A 269 -31.26 6.09 13.79
CA SER A 269 -29.90 6.32 13.31
C SER A 269 -29.49 7.80 13.46
N GLN A 270 -28.20 8.07 13.27
CA GLN A 270 -27.73 9.44 13.12
C GLN A 270 -28.31 10.06 11.84
N LYS A 271 -28.28 11.41 11.76
CA LYS A 271 -28.69 12.12 10.54
C LYS A 271 -27.79 11.79 9.35
N SER A 272 -26.53 11.39 9.57
CA SER A 272 -25.63 10.93 8.52
C SER A 272 -25.51 9.42 8.58
N VAL A 273 -25.78 8.73 7.47
CA VAL A 273 -25.66 7.26 7.36
C VAL A 273 -24.92 6.90 6.08
N LEU A 274 -24.25 5.75 6.07
CA LEU A 274 -23.64 5.20 4.87
C LEU A 274 -24.69 4.40 4.08
N GLU A 275 -24.79 4.66 2.78
CA GLU A 275 -25.64 3.93 1.85
C GLU A 275 -24.87 3.62 0.56
N ARG A 276 -25.34 2.62 -0.20
CA ARG A 276 -24.80 2.35 -1.53
C ARG A 276 -25.17 3.47 -2.51
N LYS A 277 -24.28 3.76 -3.46
CA LYS A 277 -24.50 4.75 -4.54
C LYS A 277 -25.39 4.20 -5.66
N ALA A 278 -25.21 2.92 -5.99
CA ALA A 278 -25.79 2.25 -7.15
C ALA A 278 -25.96 0.73 -6.87
N PRO A 279 -26.63 -0.02 -7.78
CA PRO A 279 -26.55 -1.47 -7.80
C PRO A 279 -25.09 -1.95 -7.88
N PRO A 280 -24.73 -3.08 -7.26
CA PRO A 280 -23.38 -3.62 -7.35
C PRO A 280 -23.06 -4.09 -8.77
N THR A 281 -21.80 -3.95 -9.19
CA THR A 281 -21.30 -4.48 -10.46
C THR A 281 -21.35 -6.02 -10.47
N PHE A 282 -21.15 -6.64 -9.31
CA PHE A 282 -21.26 -8.08 -9.12
C PHE A 282 -22.49 -8.44 -8.28
N ASP A 283 -23.33 -9.32 -8.81
CA ASP A 283 -24.55 -9.78 -8.12
C ASP A 283 -24.22 -10.74 -6.97
N ILE A 284 -23.18 -11.57 -7.18
CA ILE A 284 -22.74 -12.63 -6.28
C ILE A 284 -21.31 -12.35 -5.83
N ALA A 285 -21.03 -12.54 -4.54
CA ALA A 285 -19.66 -12.58 -4.02
C ALA A 285 -19.37 -13.93 -3.38
N VAL A 286 -18.19 -14.48 -3.67
CA VAL A 286 -17.70 -15.76 -3.14
C VAL A 286 -16.40 -15.51 -2.40
N GLU A 287 -16.43 -15.64 -1.08
CA GLU A 287 -15.24 -15.57 -0.23
C GLU A 287 -14.63 -16.97 -0.04
N MET A 288 -13.45 -17.18 -0.63
CA MET A 288 -12.65 -18.38 -0.46
C MET A 288 -11.83 -18.28 0.82
N LEU A 289 -12.38 -18.79 1.93
CA LEU A 289 -11.66 -18.88 3.20
C LEU A 289 -10.56 -19.95 3.14
N GLU A 290 -10.92 -21.10 2.58
CA GLU A 290 -10.07 -22.28 2.37
C GLU A 290 -10.42 -22.96 1.04
N ARG A 291 -9.57 -23.89 0.58
CA ARG A 291 -9.78 -24.60 -0.70
C ARG A 291 -11.11 -25.35 -0.78
N GLN A 292 -11.63 -25.82 0.35
CA GLN A 292 -12.84 -26.67 0.44
C GLN A 292 -13.96 -26.04 1.28
N ARG A 293 -13.85 -24.74 1.61
CA ARG A 293 -14.84 -24.02 2.41
C ARG A 293 -14.99 -22.59 1.92
N TRP A 294 -16.10 -22.31 1.25
CA TRP A 294 -16.39 -21.02 0.66
C TRP A 294 -17.64 -20.41 1.27
N VAL A 295 -17.64 -19.08 1.40
CA VAL A 295 -18.80 -18.31 1.84
C VAL A 295 -19.40 -17.61 0.63
N VAL A 296 -20.69 -17.77 0.42
CA VAL A 296 -21.42 -17.25 -0.73
C VAL A 296 -22.43 -16.21 -0.26
N HIS A 297 -22.30 -15.02 -0.83
CA HIS A 297 -23.27 -13.94 -0.77
C HIS A 297 -24.02 -13.92 -2.11
N GLU A 298 -25.16 -14.61 -2.20
CA GLU A 298 -25.93 -14.72 -3.46
C GLU A 298 -26.56 -13.41 -3.92
N HIS A 299 -26.75 -12.48 -2.97
CA HIS A 299 -27.26 -11.13 -3.20
C HIS A 299 -26.34 -10.12 -2.52
N VAL A 300 -25.34 -9.64 -3.25
CA VAL A 300 -24.36 -8.65 -2.73
C VAL A 300 -25.08 -7.39 -2.26
N ALA A 301 -26.07 -6.90 -3.02
CA ALA A 301 -26.83 -5.69 -2.66
C ALA A 301 -27.43 -5.77 -1.23
N GLU A 302 -28.15 -6.84 -0.92
CA GLU A 302 -28.79 -7.05 0.38
C GLU A 302 -27.78 -7.26 1.51
N THR A 303 -26.68 -7.96 1.19
CA THR A 303 -25.58 -8.22 2.11
C THR A 303 -24.92 -6.91 2.54
N ILE A 304 -24.53 -6.07 1.57
CA ILE A 304 -23.92 -4.77 1.84
C ILE A 304 -24.88 -3.85 2.59
N ASP A 305 -26.15 -3.79 2.18
CA ASP A 305 -27.14 -2.96 2.87
C ASP A 305 -27.36 -3.40 4.33
N SER A 306 -27.25 -4.69 4.62
CA SER A 306 -27.31 -5.22 5.98
C SER A 306 -26.07 -4.85 6.78
N MET A 307 -24.88 -5.00 6.20
CA MET A 307 -23.60 -4.64 6.83
C MET A 307 -23.53 -3.13 7.14
N LEU A 308 -23.95 -2.26 6.21
CA LEU A 308 -23.97 -0.80 6.42
C LEU A 308 -24.93 -0.37 7.53
N ARG A 309 -25.99 -1.14 7.78
CA ARG A 309 -26.92 -0.92 8.90
C ARG A 309 -26.44 -1.56 10.21
N GLY A 310 -25.22 -2.09 10.25
CA GLY A 310 -24.64 -2.76 11.42
C GLY A 310 -25.26 -4.12 11.74
N ARG A 311 -25.96 -4.75 10.80
CA ARG A 311 -26.51 -6.11 10.95
C ARG A 311 -25.50 -7.13 10.40
N GLN A 312 -25.40 -8.28 11.06
CA GLN A 312 -24.62 -9.40 10.54
C GLN A 312 -25.43 -10.13 9.47
N PRO A 313 -24.91 -10.26 8.23
CA PRO A 313 -25.55 -11.10 7.22
C PRO A 313 -25.41 -12.59 7.60
N ASN A 314 -26.30 -13.42 7.05
CA ASN A 314 -26.28 -14.88 7.23
C ASN A 314 -25.96 -15.55 5.87
N PRO A 315 -24.70 -15.51 5.41
CA PRO A 315 -24.33 -16.03 4.11
C PRO A 315 -24.35 -17.57 4.10
N GLN A 316 -24.40 -18.13 2.89
CA GLN A 316 -24.26 -19.57 2.70
C GLN A 316 -22.79 -19.97 2.88
N VAL A 317 -22.53 -21.01 3.65
CA VAL A 317 -21.23 -21.66 3.74
C VAL A 317 -21.31 -22.99 3.00
N ARG A 318 -20.54 -23.09 1.92
CA ARG A 318 -20.47 -24.27 1.06
C ARG A 318 -19.17 -25.02 1.31
N THR A 319 -19.28 -26.31 1.61
CA THR A 319 -18.14 -27.20 1.89
C THR A 319 -18.23 -28.47 1.07
N ILE A 320 -17.09 -29.11 0.81
CA ILE A 320 -17.06 -30.44 0.19
C ILE A 320 -17.04 -31.48 1.32
N GLY A 321 -18.07 -32.32 1.39
CA GLY A 321 -18.14 -33.43 2.34
C GLY A 321 -17.24 -34.60 1.93
N GLU A 322 -17.05 -35.57 2.84
CA GLU A 322 -16.19 -36.75 2.64
C GLU A 322 -16.55 -37.59 1.40
N THR A 323 -17.80 -37.50 0.95
CA THR A 323 -18.32 -38.20 -0.25
C THR A 323 -18.13 -37.39 -1.55
N GLY A 324 -17.48 -36.23 -1.49
CA GLY A 324 -17.33 -35.31 -2.63
C GLY A 324 -18.59 -34.49 -2.94
N LYS A 325 -19.67 -34.63 -2.17
CA LYS A 325 -20.90 -33.83 -2.31
C LYS A 325 -20.75 -32.47 -1.65
N VAL A 326 -21.35 -31.45 -2.26
CA VAL A 326 -21.40 -30.10 -1.69
C VAL A 326 -22.44 -30.07 -0.57
N ILE A 327 -22.00 -29.64 0.61
CA ILE A 327 -22.84 -29.40 1.79
C ILE A 327 -23.01 -27.90 1.91
N ILE A 328 -24.26 -27.43 1.85
CA ILE A 328 -24.63 -26.03 2.03
C ILE A 328 -25.18 -25.86 3.43
N THR A 329 -24.59 -24.96 4.19
CA THR A 329 -25.01 -24.55 5.54
C THR A 329 -25.17 -23.04 5.59
N HIS A 330 -25.84 -22.53 6.61
CA HIS A 330 -25.95 -21.10 6.87
C HIS A 330 -25.22 -20.80 8.18
N GLU A 331 -24.38 -19.76 8.19
CA GLU A 331 -23.66 -19.36 9.39
C GLU A 331 -24.64 -18.66 10.35
N LEU A 332 -25.16 -19.42 11.33
CA LEU A 332 -26.06 -18.89 12.35
C LEU A 332 -25.39 -17.70 13.05
N SER A 333 -26.05 -16.53 13.01
CA SER A 333 -25.63 -15.34 13.72
C SER A 333 -25.46 -15.67 15.20
N SER A 334 -24.23 -15.64 15.72
CA SER A 334 -23.96 -15.76 17.15
C SER A 334 -24.36 -14.46 17.86
N SER A 335 -25.66 -14.26 17.99
CA SER A 335 -26.27 -13.23 18.82
C SER A 335 -27.59 -13.75 19.38
N ASP A 336 -27.51 -14.84 20.17
CA ASP A 336 -28.52 -15.22 21.18
C ASP A 336 -27.98 -16.38 22.02
N SER A 337 -27.02 -16.10 22.88
CA SER A 337 -26.64 -16.99 23.98
C SER A 337 -25.96 -16.20 25.09
N GLU A 338 -26.76 -15.45 25.86
CA GLU A 338 -26.66 -15.33 27.32
C GLU A 338 -27.80 -14.45 27.86
N LEU A 339 -29.03 -14.95 27.77
CA LEU A 339 -30.08 -14.58 28.72
C LEU A 339 -30.21 -15.75 29.70
N VAL A 340 -29.55 -15.59 30.85
CA VAL A 340 -29.64 -16.50 32.00
C VAL A 340 -31.12 -16.61 32.41
N PRO A 341 -31.73 -17.81 32.40
CA PRO A 341 -33.08 -17.98 32.90
C PRO A 341 -33.04 -18.01 34.43
N THR A 342 -33.63 -17.00 35.05
CA THR A 342 -33.89 -16.96 36.49
C THR A 342 -34.84 -18.10 36.86
N ARG A 343 -34.34 -19.04 37.66
CA ARG A 343 -35.13 -20.11 38.30
C ARG A 343 -36.24 -19.51 39.15
N GLY A 344 -37.47 -19.96 38.89
CA GLY A 344 -38.65 -19.53 39.62
C GLY A 344 -38.74 -20.02 41.05
N ARG A 345 -39.66 -19.40 41.80
CA ARG A 345 -40.48 -20.08 42.79
C ARG A 345 -41.84 -19.40 42.94
N SER A 346 -42.82 -20.24 43.17
CA SER A 346 -44.24 -20.11 42.87
C SER A 346 -45.12 -19.44 43.94
N SER A 347 -46.25 -18.91 43.46
CA SER A 347 -47.62 -18.95 44.03
C SER A 347 -47.96 -18.16 45.31
N LYS A 348 -48.86 -17.17 45.20
CA LYS A 348 -50.29 -17.21 45.63
C LYS A 348 -50.93 -15.80 45.72
N GLY A 349 -52.22 -15.70 45.35
CA GLY A 349 -53.20 -14.67 45.77
C GLY A 349 -53.26 -13.40 44.89
N VAL A 350 -54.23 -13.24 43.98
CA VAL A 350 -55.60 -12.70 44.17
C VAL A 350 -55.62 -11.24 44.71
N THR A 351 -55.81 -10.29 43.77
CA THR A 351 -56.54 -8.99 43.73
C THR A 351 -57.04 -8.28 45.02
N PRO A 352 -57.44 -6.99 44.98
CA PRO A 352 -56.72 -5.77 44.54
C PRO A 352 -57.03 -4.54 45.48
N ILE A 353 -56.60 -3.32 45.08
CA ILE A 353 -57.22 -1.99 45.39
C ILE A 353 -56.92 -1.28 46.74
N ARG A 354 -56.47 -0.01 46.57
CA ARG A 354 -56.67 1.25 47.34
C ARG A 354 -55.75 1.72 48.49
N ASP A 355 -55.22 2.91 48.22
CA ASP A 355 -55.29 4.19 48.96
C ASP A 355 -54.60 4.40 50.32
N ALA A 356 -53.84 5.50 50.30
CA ALA A 356 -53.86 6.61 51.26
C ALA A 356 -52.92 6.60 52.48
N THR A 357 -52.01 7.58 52.41
CA THR A 357 -51.73 8.62 53.41
C THR A 357 -51.05 8.27 54.75
N SER A 358 -49.90 8.92 54.91
CA SER A 358 -49.53 9.83 56.01
C SER A 358 -49.06 9.29 57.36
N PHE A 359 -47.87 9.79 57.70
CA PHE A 359 -47.47 10.37 59.00
C PHE A 359 -47.09 9.45 60.16
N GLY A 360 -45.84 9.66 60.63
CA GLY A 360 -45.61 9.85 62.06
C GLY A 360 -44.55 8.98 62.72
N GLY A 361 -43.35 9.53 62.90
CA GLY A 361 -42.83 9.72 64.25
C GLY A 361 -41.83 8.71 64.85
N ARG A 362 -40.57 9.18 64.93
CA ARG A 362 -39.70 9.24 66.12
C ARG A 362 -38.94 8.00 66.63
N ASP A 363 -37.62 8.16 66.46
CA ASP A 363 -36.60 8.32 67.50
C ASP A 363 -35.68 7.16 67.92
N SER A 364 -34.39 7.53 67.87
CA SER A 364 -33.26 7.08 68.68
C SER A 364 -32.61 5.73 68.26
N GLN A 365 -31.30 5.55 68.22
CA GLN A 365 -30.15 6.40 68.55
C GLN A 365 -28.86 5.68 68.07
N PHE A 366 -27.82 6.47 67.81
CA PHE A 366 -26.38 6.13 67.84
C PHE A 366 -25.74 5.19 66.79
N GLY A 367 -24.76 5.75 66.05
CA GLY A 367 -23.63 4.97 65.53
C GLY A 367 -22.96 5.50 64.26
N LYS A 368 -22.16 6.57 64.41
CA LYS A 368 -21.07 7.06 63.51
C LYS A 368 -20.36 5.90 62.76
N ASN A 369 -19.86 5.99 61.52
CA ASN A 369 -19.15 7.11 60.88
C ASN A 369 -18.89 6.83 59.38
N VAL A 370 -18.91 7.91 58.58
CA VAL A 370 -18.10 8.21 57.37
C VAL A 370 -18.46 7.53 56.03
N GLY A 371 -19.20 8.28 55.20
CA GLY A 371 -18.66 8.77 53.93
C GLY A 371 -19.06 8.07 52.62
N ALA A 372 -20.35 8.01 52.30
CA ALA A 372 -20.84 7.96 50.91
C ALA A 372 -20.71 9.38 50.27
N THR A 373 -20.74 9.64 48.96
CA THR A 373 -21.69 9.20 47.93
C THR A 373 -21.23 9.71 46.56
N SER A 374 -21.81 9.07 45.55
CA SER A 374 -21.79 9.33 44.10
C SER A 374 -22.42 10.64 43.60
N SER A 375 -22.05 10.96 42.35
CA SER A 375 -22.89 11.42 41.22
C SER A 375 -23.49 12.84 41.17
N ARG A 376 -23.13 13.59 40.11
CA ARG A 376 -23.92 14.48 39.19
C ARG A 376 -22.88 15.21 38.31
N GLY A 377 -23.03 15.49 37.01
CA GLY A 377 -24.19 15.93 36.23
C GLY A 377 -23.92 17.35 35.68
N TRP A 378 -23.48 17.43 34.41
CA TRP A 378 -23.44 18.54 33.42
C TRP A 378 -23.78 20.01 33.82
N ARG A 379 -22.84 20.96 33.60
CA ARG A 379 -22.86 22.13 32.66
C ARG A 379 -21.98 23.33 33.11
N SER A 380 -21.41 23.99 32.08
CA SER A 380 -21.13 25.43 31.94
C SER A 380 -20.12 26.15 32.85
N SER A 381 -18.88 26.28 32.36
CA SER A 381 -18.19 27.58 32.28
C SER A 381 -17.05 27.49 31.25
N GLY A 382 -17.16 28.28 30.18
CA GLY A 382 -16.10 28.42 29.18
C GLY A 382 -14.97 29.28 29.74
N GLN A 383 -13.81 28.66 29.95
CA GLN A 383 -12.49 29.30 30.03
C GLN A 383 -11.42 28.19 30.06
N MET A 384 -10.61 28.06 29.01
CA MET A 384 -9.40 27.21 29.04
C MET A 384 -8.20 28.04 29.51
N ARG A 385 -7.49 27.54 30.53
CA ARG A 385 -6.16 28.01 30.93
C ARG A 385 -5.09 27.20 30.17
N PRO A 386 -3.98 27.81 29.73
CA PRO A 386 -2.94 27.10 28.99
C PRO A 386 -2.14 26.20 29.94
N VAL A 387 -1.89 24.96 29.49
CA VAL A 387 -0.96 24.04 30.16
C VAL A 387 0.47 24.39 29.70
N SER A 388 1.37 24.47 30.67
CA SER A 388 2.75 24.90 30.59
C SER A 388 3.65 23.95 29.78
N ALA A 389 4.62 24.56 29.08
CA ALA A 389 5.70 23.87 28.40
C ALA A 389 6.65 23.13 29.39
N ARG A 390 6.95 21.87 29.07
CA ARG A 390 8.09 21.08 29.57
C ARG A 390 8.77 20.48 28.33
N SER A 391 10.08 20.35 28.17
CA SER A 391 11.30 20.80 28.87
C SER A 391 12.47 20.34 27.98
N ASN A 392 13.57 21.10 27.95
CA ASN A 392 14.81 20.78 27.22
C ASN A 392 15.24 19.30 27.39
N ALA A 393 15.41 18.59 26.28
CA ALA A 393 16.06 17.30 26.25
C ALA A 393 17.58 17.48 26.39
N LEU A 394 18.21 16.62 27.19
CA LEU A 394 19.67 16.51 27.32
C LEU A 394 20.28 15.98 26.01
N PRO A 395 21.52 16.35 25.67
CA PRO A 395 22.18 15.89 24.46
C PRO A 395 22.36 14.37 24.48
N THR A 396 22.18 13.79 23.31
CA THR A 396 22.24 12.34 23.06
C THR A 396 23.66 11.80 23.22
N ALA A 397 23.78 10.49 23.51
CA ALA A 397 25.08 9.84 23.70
C ALA A 397 26.01 9.97 22.47
N GLU A 398 25.43 10.07 21.27
CA GLU A 398 26.17 10.28 20.01
C GLU A 398 26.75 11.70 19.90
N GLU A 399 26.03 12.72 20.38
CA GLU A 399 26.50 14.12 20.41
C GLU A 399 27.69 14.29 21.37
N GLN A 400 27.66 13.59 22.51
CA GLN A 400 28.76 13.61 23.48
C GLN A 400 30.00 12.86 22.98
N GLN A 401 29.81 11.75 22.26
CA GLN A 401 30.90 10.97 21.66
C GLN A 401 31.57 11.75 20.52
N PHE A 402 30.80 12.53 19.77
CA PHE A 402 31.32 13.39 18.71
C PHE A 402 32.02 14.64 19.25
N GLU A 403 31.52 15.28 20.31
CA GLU A 403 32.24 16.38 20.99
C GLU A 403 33.61 15.93 21.51
N GLN A 404 33.72 14.71 22.04
CA GLN A 404 35.01 14.14 22.46
C GLN A 404 35.99 13.97 21.30
N LEU A 405 35.53 13.47 20.15
CA LEU A 405 36.35 13.31 18.94
C LEU A 405 36.76 14.67 18.33
N LEU A 406 35.88 15.68 18.43
CA LEU A 406 36.15 17.03 17.95
C LEU A 406 37.19 17.74 18.83
N ASP A 407 37.09 17.60 20.16
CA ASP A 407 38.07 18.15 21.09
C ASP A 407 39.41 17.40 21.06
N GLU A 408 39.42 16.09 20.79
CA GLU A 408 40.66 15.33 20.50
C GLU A 408 41.35 15.85 19.23
N SER A 409 40.59 16.15 18.17
CA SER A 409 41.14 16.70 16.93
C SER A 409 41.67 18.13 17.10
N LEU A 410 41.09 18.92 18.01
CA LEU A 410 41.53 20.29 18.33
C LEU A 410 42.76 20.32 19.25
N ARG A 411 42.90 19.35 20.17
CA ARG A 411 44.11 19.21 21.01
C ARG A 411 45.37 18.94 20.20
N ASN A 412 45.23 18.33 19.02
CA ASN A 412 46.34 18.07 18.11
C ASN A 412 46.82 19.31 17.32
N MET A 413 46.18 20.47 17.48
CA MET A 413 46.52 21.69 16.73
C MET A 413 46.65 22.95 17.61
N ALA A 414 47.13 22.81 18.85
CA ALA A 414 47.40 23.98 19.69
C ALA A 414 48.48 24.88 19.05
N ILE A 415 48.05 26.02 18.50
CA ILE A 415 48.85 27.22 18.31
C ILE A 415 48.03 28.40 18.88
N ASP A 416 48.75 29.27 19.57
CA ASP A 416 48.33 30.19 20.64
C ASP A 416 47.02 30.97 20.51
N ASP A 417 46.37 31.03 21.67
CA ASP A 417 45.26 31.88 22.08
C ASP A 417 45.80 33.28 22.41
N ASP A 418 45.50 34.28 21.56
CA ASP A 418 45.38 35.69 21.96
C ASP A 418 44.94 36.52 20.74
N LEU A 419 43.69 37.03 20.76
CA LEU A 419 43.29 38.40 20.38
C LEU A 419 41.78 38.53 20.05
N VAL A 420 41.09 39.10 21.05
CA VAL A 420 39.98 40.07 20.97
C VAL A 420 38.54 39.57 20.80
N ALA A 421 37.88 39.53 21.95
CA ALA A 421 36.46 39.71 22.16
C ALA A 421 35.98 41.15 21.86
N SER A 422 34.82 41.30 21.22
CA SER A 422 33.96 42.50 21.33
C SER A 422 32.52 42.19 20.86
N PRO A 423 31.48 42.66 21.57
CA PRO A 423 30.07 42.46 21.22
C PRO A 423 29.56 43.61 20.32
N ALA A 424 29.60 43.43 19.00
CA ALA A 424 28.98 44.39 18.06
C ALA A 424 28.54 43.73 16.74
N ALA A 425 27.99 42.52 16.80
CA ALA A 425 27.67 41.72 15.61
C ALA A 425 26.16 41.50 15.38
N ASP A 426 25.33 42.51 15.62
CA ASP A 426 23.86 42.42 15.38
C ASP A 426 23.28 43.49 14.44
N ALA A 427 24.12 44.24 13.74
CA ALA A 427 23.67 45.28 12.82
C ALA A 427 24.41 45.26 11.47
N LEU A 428 24.31 44.17 10.70
CA LEU A 428 24.82 44.14 9.30
C LEU A 428 23.99 43.23 8.35
N LEU A 429 22.72 42.96 8.66
CA LEU A 429 21.85 42.12 7.80
C LEU A 429 20.75 42.89 7.05
N SER A 430 20.91 44.19 6.88
CA SER A 430 19.93 45.02 6.17
C SER A 430 20.64 46.06 5.33
N LEU A 431 21.10 45.70 4.13
CA LEU A 431 21.17 46.56 2.93
C LEU A 431 21.34 45.67 1.67
N PRO A 432 20.82 46.09 0.51
CA PRO A 432 20.73 45.30 -0.71
C PRO A 432 22.11 45.20 -1.37
N ASN A 433 22.49 44.01 -1.85
CA ASN A 433 23.80 43.83 -2.44
C ASN A 433 23.87 44.54 -3.81
N PRO A 434 24.85 45.43 -4.01
CA PRO A 434 25.07 46.14 -5.27
C PRO A 434 25.76 45.22 -6.29
N MET A 435 25.65 45.64 -7.55
CA MET A 435 26.48 45.23 -8.68
C MET A 435 27.93 44.97 -8.24
N LEU A 436 28.42 43.76 -8.54
CA LEU A 436 29.84 43.43 -8.57
C LEU A 436 30.17 42.84 -9.94
N ASP A 437 31.30 43.29 -10.44
CA ASP A 437 31.77 43.31 -11.81
C ASP A 437 31.74 41.98 -12.58
N GLU A 438 31.42 42.13 -13.86
CA GLU A 438 31.84 41.23 -14.93
C GLU A 438 33.37 41.27 -15.08
N SER A 439 34.08 40.38 -14.40
CA SER A 439 35.36 39.81 -14.86
C SER A 439 35.86 38.79 -13.84
N ASP A 440 36.36 37.68 -14.35
CA ASP A 440 37.07 36.62 -13.62
C ASP A 440 36.25 35.69 -12.73
N HIS A 441 35.37 34.88 -13.34
CA HIS A 441 35.30 33.46 -12.98
C HIS A 441 35.07 32.63 -14.25
N GLN A 442 36.15 31.98 -14.70
CA GLN A 442 36.15 31.03 -15.81
C GLN A 442 35.10 29.95 -15.58
N SER A 443 34.16 29.90 -16.54
CA SER A 443 33.42 28.74 -17.00
C SER A 443 33.88 27.39 -16.42
N LEU A 444 33.11 26.84 -15.47
CA LEU A 444 33.13 25.41 -15.17
C LEU A 444 32.23 24.68 -16.18
N ALA A 445 32.68 24.69 -17.44
CA ALA A 445 32.17 23.83 -18.49
C ALA A 445 33.06 22.58 -18.56
N GLY A 446 32.73 21.56 -17.76
CA GLY A 446 33.37 20.25 -17.81
C GLY A 446 33.40 19.54 -16.46
N GLY A 447 32.53 18.52 -16.29
CA GLY A 447 32.77 17.28 -15.56
C GLY A 447 33.34 17.22 -14.12
N ASP A 448 33.69 18.32 -13.46
CA ASP A 448 34.39 18.26 -12.18
C ASP A 448 33.42 18.10 -11.00
N VAL A 449 33.73 17.12 -10.15
CA VAL A 449 32.93 16.74 -9.00
C VAL A 449 33.34 17.59 -7.80
N LEU A 450 32.37 18.22 -7.15
CA LEU A 450 32.60 19.17 -6.05
C LEU A 450 32.56 18.46 -4.68
N TYR A 451 33.58 18.66 -3.84
CA TYR A 451 33.66 18.08 -2.50
C TYR A 451 33.06 19.01 -1.44
N ILE A 452 32.00 18.58 -0.77
CA ILE A 452 31.32 19.38 0.26
C ILE A 452 31.49 18.75 1.64
N TYR A 453 31.84 19.58 2.62
CA TYR A 453 31.80 19.21 4.04
C TYR A 453 30.48 19.66 4.69
N PRO A 454 29.58 18.73 5.08
CA PRO A 454 28.31 19.08 5.71
C PRO A 454 28.46 19.29 7.22
N TYR A 455 27.91 20.38 7.75
CA TYR A 455 27.98 20.71 9.17
C TYR A 455 26.60 21.02 9.78
N GLY A 456 26.17 20.16 10.71
CA GLY A 456 24.86 20.28 11.37
C GLY A 456 23.68 20.08 10.43
N VAL A 457 23.89 19.40 9.29
CA VAL A 457 22.87 18.99 8.32
C VAL A 457 22.94 17.47 8.20
N SER A 458 21.79 16.79 8.14
CA SER A 458 21.76 15.34 8.02
C SER A 458 22.42 14.89 6.73
N ARG A 459 23.45 14.04 6.84
CA ARG A 459 24.12 13.43 5.69
C ARG A 459 23.15 12.64 4.81
N HIS A 460 22.19 11.95 5.43
CA HIS A 460 21.15 11.21 4.73
C HIS A 460 20.31 12.12 3.82
N GLN A 461 19.84 13.26 4.35
CA GLN A 461 19.05 14.22 3.60
C GLN A 461 19.86 14.87 2.46
N LEU A 462 21.15 15.10 2.68
CA LEU A 462 22.05 15.60 1.63
C LEU A 462 22.28 14.58 0.52
N ASP A 463 22.60 13.33 0.87
CA ASP A 463 22.77 12.23 -0.09
C ASP A 463 21.49 12.04 -0.92
N GLN A 464 20.32 12.10 -0.28
CA GLN A 464 19.02 12.01 -0.94
C GLN A 464 18.81 13.12 -1.98
N VAL A 465 19.10 14.38 -1.62
CA VAL A 465 18.98 15.52 -2.55
C VAL A 465 19.98 15.39 -3.70
N ILE A 466 21.23 15.04 -3.41
CA ILE A 466 22.29 14.90 -4.42
C ILE A 466 21.95 13.79 -5.43
N GLN A 467 21.49 12.63 -4.96
CA GLN A 467 21.08 11.52 -5.81
C GLN A 467 19.84 11.86 -6.65
N THR A 468 18.84 12.50 -6.03
CA THR A 468 17.58 12.85 -6.70
C THR A 468 17.80 13.88 -7.80
N LEU A 469 18.61 14.91 -7.52
CA LEU A 469 18.93 15.97 -8.47
C LEU A 469 20.09 15.63 -9.40
N LYS A 470 20.72 14.46 -9.21
CA LYS A 470 21.91 14.00 -9.95
C LYS A 470 23.03 15.06 -9.99
N LEU A 471 23.27 15.71 -8.86
CA LEU A 471 24.29 16.76 -8.77
C LEU A 471 25.70 16.15 -8.72
N PRO A 472 26.71 16.76 -9.36
CA PRO A 472 28.09 16.29 -9.33
C PRO A 472 28.76 16.69 -8.00
N ILE A 473 28.28 16.15 -6.89
CA ILE A 473 28.72 16.49 -5.53
C ILE A 473 29.14 15.21 -4.78
N ILE A 474 30.27 15.26 -4.07
CA ILE A 474 30.70 14.23 -3.11
C ILE A 474 30.77 14.81 -1.69
N LEU A 475 30.13 14.14 -0.74
CA LEU A 475 30.19 14.54 0.68
C LEU A 475 31.47 14.00 1.35
N THR A 476 32.36 14.90 1.75
CA THR A 476 33.59 14.57 2.50
C THR A 476 33.37 14.67 4.02
N LYS A 477 34.13 13.88 4.78
CA LYS A 477 34.18 13.94 6.26
C LYS A 477 35.34 14.79 6.77
N ASP A 478 36.22 15.23 5.87
CA ASP A 478 37.39 16.02 6.20
C ASP A 478 37.26 17.39 5.53
N ILE A 479 37.38 18.44 6.33
CA ILE A 479 37.31 19.83 5.87
C ILE A 479 38.54 20.24 5.08
N ASP A 480 39.69 19.58 5.29
CA ASP A 480 40.94 19.90 4.58
C ASP A 480 40.89 19.52 3.09
N HIS A 481 39.98 18.61 2.73
CA HIS A 481 39.75 18.13 1.36
C HIS A 481 38.41 18.61 0.79
N ALA A 482 37.81 19.66 1.36
CA ALA A 482 36.52 20.18 0.94
C ALA A 482 36.67 21.47 0.12
N ASP A 483 35.96 21.56 -1.00
CA ASP A 483 35.87 22.77 -1.82
C ASP A 483 34.89 23.79 -1.22
N ALA A 484 33.92 23.32 -0.43
CA ALA A 484 32.95 24.16 0.26
C ALA A 484 32.39 23.53 1.55
N VAL A 485 31.99 24.35 2.51
CA VAL A 485 31.27 23.93 3.72
C VAL A 485 29.79 24.27 3.58
N LEU A 486 28.90 23.31 3.76
CA LEU A 486 27.45 23.54 3.83
C LEU A 486 26.95 23.37 5.26
N ALA A 487 26.41 24.44 5.84
CA ALA A 487 26.05 24.45 7.26
C ALA A 487 24.71 25.13 7.56
N LEU A 488 24.05 24.73 8.66
CA LEU A 488 22.89 25.47 9.16
C LEU A 488 23.30 26.85 9.71
N ARG A 489 22.53 27.87 9.38
CA ARG A 489 22.76 29.25 9.83
C ARG A 489 22.80 29.38 11.35
N SER A 490 21.98 28.60 12.07
CA SER A 490 21.99 28.53 13.55
C SER A 490 23.33 28.04 14.09
N HIS A 491 23.89 26.99 13.48
CA HIS A 491 25.15 26.38 13.91
C HIS A 491 26.37 27.22 13.55
N VAL A 492 26.35 27.93 12.41
CA VAL A 492 27.43 28.87 12.04
C VAL A 492 27.44 30.12 12.93
N LYS A 493 26.27 30.57 13.40
CA LYS A 493 26.19 31.68 14.36
C LYS A 493 26.73 31.31 15.74
N ASN A 494 26.49 30.07 16.18
CA ASN A 494 26.78 29.64 17.54
C ASN A 494 28.18 28.98 17.70
N HIS A 495 28.84 28.54 16.61
CA HIS A 495 30.15 27.88 16.68
C HIS A 495 31.27 28.72 16.04
N THR A 496 32.02 29.45 16.88
CA THR A 496 33.22 30.21 16.51
C THR A 496 34.31 29.33 15.86
N LYS A 497 34.51 28.11 16.39
CA LYS A 497 35.55 27.16 15.93
C LYS A 497 35.46 26.83 14.42
N LEU A 498 34.25 26.56 13.90
CA LEU A 498 34.04 26.25 12.48
C LEU A 498 34.42 27.43 11.57
N ARG A 499 34.08 28.65 11.98
CA ARG A 499 34.39 29.86 11.21
C ARG A 499 35.89 30.12 11.16
N HIS A 500 36.59 29.90 12.27
CA HIS A 500 38.05 30.03 12.31
C HIS A 500 38.72 28.99 11.43
N LEU A 501 38.27 27.74 11.46
CA LEU A 501 38.81 26.64 10.66
C LEU A 501 38.62 26.86 9.15
N ALA A 502 37.40 27.22 8.74
CA ALA A 502 37.11 27.54 7.33
C ALA A 502 37.88 28.78 6.85
N LYS A 503 38.03 29.81 7.69
CA LYS A 503 38.79 31.03 7.36
C LYS A 503 40.29 30.78 7.27
N ALA A 504 40.85 29.95 8.15
CA ALA A 504 42.26 29.57 8.12
C ALA A 504 42.62 28.76 6.85
N ARG A 505 41.66 27.99 6.33
CA ARG A 505 41.83 27.14 5.13
C ARG A 505 41.26 27.75 3.84
N GLN A 506 40.75 28.99 3.89
CA GLN A 506 40.11 29.68 2.76
C GLN A 506 38.94 28.91 2.10
N VAL A 507 38.24 28.06 2.85
CA VAL A 507 37.09 27.30 2.34
C VAL A 507 35.80 28.13 2.53
N PRO A 508 35.00 28.37 1.46
CA PRO A 508 33.76 29.13 1.56
C PRO A 508 32.69 28.39 2.39
N ILE A 509 31.98 29.14 3.26
CA ILE A 509 30.84 28.61 4.04
C ILE A 509 29.52 29.04 3.39
N HIS A 510 28.76 28.08 2.89
CA HIS A 510 27.39 28.24 2.43
C HIS A 510 26.42 27.91 3.56
N THR A 511 25.49 28.84 3.85
CA THR A 511 24.53 28.67 4.93
C THR A 511 23.12 28.40 4.43
N ILE A 512 22.45 27.43 5.06
CA ILE A 512 21.02 27.14 4.86
C ILE A 512 20.22 27.48 6.12
N LYS A 513 18.97 27.91 5.96
CA LYS A 513 18.17 28.45 7.07
C LYS A 513 17.61 27.35 7.99
N ALA A 514 17.32 26.18 7.45
CA ALA A 514 16.83 24.99 8.14
C ALA A 514 17.27 23.72 7.39
N SER A 515 17.23 22.57 8.07
CA SER A 515 17.66 21.26 7.54
C SER A 515 16.63 20.58 6.65
N GLY A 516 15.57 21.26 6.23
CA GLY A 516 14.55 20.70 5.35
C GLY A 516 15.09 20.45 3.94
N ILE A 517 14.65 19.36 3.31
CA ILE A 517 15.05 18.92 1.97
C ILE A 517 14.94 20.05 0.92
N PRO A 518 13.86 20.87 0.85
CA PRO A 518 13.79 21.98 -0.11
C PRO A 518 14.85 23.06 0.11
N GLN A 519 15.22 23.31 1.36
CA GLN A 519 16.24 24.32 1.70
C GLN A 519 17.65 23.81 1.43
N ILE A 520 17.89 22.51 1.63
CA ILE A 520 19.12 21.85 1.23
C ILE A 520 19.27 21.89 -0.30
N ALA A 521 18.22 21.55 -1.04
CA ALA A 521 18.21 21.59 -2.50
C ALA A 521 18.47 22.98 -3.07
N ARG A 522 17.78 24.00 -2.56
CA ARG A 522 18.06 25.40 -2.93
C ARG A 522 19.48 25.82 -2.57
N GLY A 523 19.99 25.38 -1.42
CA GLY A 523 21.36 25.64 -0.99
C GLY A 523 22.41 25.05 -1.93
N LEU A 524 22.24 23.78 -2.32
CA LEU A 524 23.16 23.07 -3.22
C LEU A 524 23.09 23.59 -4.66
N ARG A 525 21.90 23.89 -5.18
CA ARG A 525 21.73 24.48 -6.53
C ARG A 525 22.39 25.84 -6.64
N ARG A 526 22.19 26.69 -5.63
CA ARG A 526 22.83 28.01 -5.57
C ARG A 526 24.35 27.93 -5.53
N MET A 527 24.89 26.90 -4.90
CA MET A 527 26.33 26.69 -4.80
C MET A 527 26.95 26.22 -6.13
N LEU A 528 26.18 25.53 -6.98
CA LEU A 528 26.63 25.03 -8.28
C LEU A 528 26.36 25.99 -9.46
N ASN A 529 25.88 27.22 -9.21
CA ASN A 529 25.53 28.21 -10.26
C ASN A 529 24.62 27.65 -11.37
N ILE A 530 23.75 26.69 -11.04
CA ILE A 530 22.75 26.18 -11.99
C ILE A 530 21.62 27.21 -12.04
N ASP A 531 21.57 27.99 -13.11
CA ASP A 531 20.59 29.08 -13.31
C ASP A 531 19.14 28.63 -13.03
N GLU A 532 18.42 29.49 -12.32
CA GLU A 532 17.00 29.39 -11.95
C GLU A 532 16.07 29.57 -13.18
N MET A 533 16.30 28.83 -14.27
CA MET A 533 15.46 28.85 -15.49
C MET A 533 14.52 27.63 -15.63
N GLY A 534 14.44 26.79 -14.59
CA GLY A 534 13.45 25.71 -14.47
C GLY A 534 12.42 26.02 -13.39
N ASN A 535 11.14 25.73 -13.69
CA ASN A 535 9.97 26.01 -12.84
C ASN A 535 10.21 25.61 -11.35
N PRO A 536 10.44 26.56 -10.42
CA PRO A 536 10.89 26.26 -9.05
C PRO A 536 9.86 25.46 -8.25
N ASP A 537 8.57 25.59 -8.56
CA ASP A 537 7.47 24.94 -7.84
C ASP A 537 7.40 23.42 -8.12
N GLY A 538 7.86 22.96 -9.29
CA GLY A 538 7.79 21.54 -9.66
C GLY A 538 8.85 20.67 -8.98
N THR A 539 10.07 21.20 -8.80
CA THR A 539 11.15 20.38 -8.21
C THR A 539 11.19 20.40 -6.69
N ASP A 540 10.71 21.47 -6.05
CA ASP A 540 10.50 21.48 -4.60
C ASP A 540 9.36 20.50 -4.22
N LEU A 541 8.37 20.33 -5.10
CA LEU A 541 7.29 19.35 -4.97
C LEU A 541 7.78 17.90 -5.08
N GLU A 542 8.66 17.58 -6.04
CA GLU A 542 9.26 16.23 -6.13
C GLU A 542 10.09 15.85 -4.90
N LEU A 543 10.74 16.84 -4.27
CA LEU A 543 11.53 16.66 -3.06
C LEU A 543 10.67 16.51 -1.79
N LEU A 544 9.46 17.07 -1.77
CA LEU A 544 8.49 16.88 -0.69
C LEU A 544 7.86 15.48 -0.71
N ILE A 545 7.67 14.90 -1.90
CA ILE A 545 6.93 13.63 -2.09
C ILE A 545 7.77 12.41 -1.70
N ARG A 546 9.10 12.47 -1.66
CA ARG A 546 9.97 11.30 -1.43
C ARG A 546 10.50 11.17 0.01
N GLY A 547 9.69 11.43 1.03
CA GLY A 547 10.05 11.17 2.43
C GLY A 547 10.14 9.67 2.76
N ASP A 548 10.87 9.28 3.80
CA ASP A 548 11.25 7.87 4.13
C ASP A 548 10.09 6.98 4.66
N GLY A 549 8.83 7.42 4.61
CA GLY A 549 7.69 6.63 5.08
C GLY A 549 6.60 6.48 4.02
N ASP A 550 6.25 5.24 3.66
CA ASP A 550 5.14 4.94 2.72
C ASP A 550 3.83 5.66 3.11
N ASP A 551 3.55 5.80 4.41
CA ASP A 551 2.37 6.52 4.96
C ASP A 551 2.46 8.05 4.73
N GLU A 552 3.67 8.62 4.74
CA GLU A 552 3.91 10.05 4.54
C GLU A 552 3.84 10.40 3.04
N ILE A 553 4.43 9.57 2.19
CA ILE A 553 4.36 9.69 0.73
C ILE A 553 2.91 9.61 0.27
N GLU A 554 2.18 8.58 0.71
CA GLU A 554 0.77 8.39 0.35
C GLU A 554 -0.08 9.59 0.80
N ALA A 555 0.13 10.10 2.01
CA ALA A 555 -0.63 11.23 2.53
C ALA A 555 -0.31 12.56 1.81
N LEU A 556 0.93 12.76 1.35
CA LEU A 556 1.31 13.94 0.58
C LEU A 556 0.81 13.86 -0.87
N GLU A 557 0.86 12.68 -1.47
CA GLU A 557 0.29 12.43 -2.79
C GLU A 557 -1.23 12.62 -2.79
N GLU A 558 -1.91 12.15 -1.75
CA GLU A 558 -3.34 12.40 -1.51
C GLU A 558 -3.65 13.91 -1.49
N ALA A 559 -2.88 14.69 -0.71
CA ALA A 559 -3.07 16.13 -0.60
C ALA A 559 -2.79 16.85 -1.94
N ARG A 560 -1.77 16.42 -2.69
CA ARG A 560 -1.45 16.96 -4.02
C ARG A 560 -2.58 16.70 -5.01
N LEU A 561 -3.04 15.46 -5.13
CA LEU A 561 -4.12 15.08 -6.05
C LEU A 561 -5.41 15.82 -5.71
N ALA A 562 -5.73 15.99 -4.42
CA ALA A 562 -6.86 16.79 -3.98
C ALA A 562 -6.74 18.24 -4.46
N VAL A 563 -5.56 18.86 -4.37
CA VAL A 563 -5.34 20.22 -4.85
C VAL A 563 -5.43 20.31 -6.39
N GLU A 564 -4.64 19.50 -7.09
CA GLU A 564 -4.47 19.56 -8.54
C GLU A 564 -5.71 19.14 -9.32
N GLN A 565 -6.51 18.20 -8.80
CA GLN A 565 -7.64 17.62 -9.55
C GLN A 565 -9.01 18.09 -9.09
N ILE A 566 -9.12 18.60 -7.86
CA ILE A 566 -10.41 18.94 -7.26
C ILE A 566 -10.43 20.40 -6.82
N VAL A 567 -9.55 20.83 -5.92
CA VAL A 567 -9.66 22.15 -5.30
C VAL A 567 -9.42 23.26 -6.32
N ILE A 568 -8.37 23.17 -7.14
CA ILE A 568 -8.07 24.17 -8.17
C ILE A 568 -9.03 24.07 -9.37
N PRO A 569 -9.23 22.89 -10.01
CA PRO A 569 -10.03 22.84 -11.23
C PRO A 569 -11.54 22.93 -10.99
N LYS A 570 -12.04 22.39 -9.86
CA LYS A 570 -13.48 22.31 -9.57
C LYS A 570 -13.94 23.37 -8.55
N GLY A 571 -13.02 24.08 -7.89
CA GLY A 571 -13.34 25.12 -6.92
C GLY A 571 -14.07 24.59 -5.68
N GLN A 572 -13.85 23.33 -5.30
CA GLN A 572 -14.56 22.66 -4.21
C GLN A 572 -13.62 22.36 -3.05
N PRO A 573 -14.07 22.52 -1.78
CA PRO A 573 -13.28 22.13 -0.63
C PRO A 573 -13.20 20.61 -0.50
N VAL A 574 -12.03 20.08 -0.14
CA VAL A 574 -11.77 18.64 -0.03
C VAL A 574 -11.31 18.29 1.38
N GLU A 575 -11.86 17.20 1.94
CA GLU A 575 -11.37 16.61 3.19
C GLU A 575 -10.47 15.41 2.86
N LEU A 576 -9.25 15.43 3.40
CA LEU A 576 -8.30 14.32 3.30
C LEU A 576 -8.58 13.25 4.36
N LEU A 577 -7.92 12.11 4.27
CA LEU A 577 -7.98 11.03 5.25
C LEU A 577 -7.44 11.48 6.62
N PRO A 578 -7.92 10.87 7.71
CA PRO A 578 -7.32 11.05 9.03
C PRO A 578 -5.87 10.60 9.07
N ARG A 579 -4.98 11.49 9.54
CA ARG A 579 -3.55 11.21 9.65
C ARG A 579 -3.00 11.77 10.95
N SER A 580 -1.82 11.29 11.34
CA SER A 580 -1.09 11.76 12.51
C SER A 580 -0.79 13.27 12.45
N ALA A 581 -0.46 13.87 13.58
CA ALA A 581 -0.17 15.31 13.64
C ALA A 581 1.04 15.73 12.79
N SER A 582 2.07 14.87 12.67
CA SER A 582 3.24 15.13 11.84
C SER A 582 2.89 15.16 10.35
N VAL A 583 2.13 14.16 9.88
CA VAL A 583 1.69 14.07 8.47
C VAL A 583 0.77 15.22 8.10
N ARG A 584 -0.21 15.57 8.95
CA ARG A 584 -1.10 16.71 8.69
C ARG A 584 -0.37 18.04 8.63
N LYS A 585 0.75 18.19 9.34
CA LYS A 585 1.60 19.37 9.23
C LYS A 585 2.25 19.46 7.86
N MET A 586 2.79 18.35 7.34
CA MET A 586 3.38 18.30 6.00
C MET A 586 2.33 18.55 4.90
N GLN A 587 1.13 17.99 5.05
CA GLN A 587 0.00 18.28 4.15
C GLN A 587 -0.40 19.76 4.19
N HIS A 588 -0.35 20.42 5.36
CA HIS A 588 -0.61 21.85 5.48
C HIS A 588 0.44 22.68 4.73
N GLU A 589 1.73 22.35 4.91
CA GLU A 589 2.85 23.01 4.23
C GLU A 589 2.76 22.86 2.70
N LEU A 590 2.36 21.68 2.21
CA LEU A 590 2.11 21.44 0.79
C LEU A 590 0.96 22.32 0.26
N VAL A 591 -0.15 22.41 0.99
CA VAL A 591 -1.32 23.19 0.57
C VAL A 591 -1.02 24.69 0.56
N GLU A 592 -0.23 25.17 1.52
CA GLU A 592 0.27 26.55 1.54
C GLU A 592 1.16 26.87 0.32
N HIS A 593 1.93 25.88 -0.18
CA HIS A 593 2.73 26.05 -1.39
C HIS A 593 1.86 26.34 -2.62
N TYR A 594 0.68 25.73 -2.71
CA TYR A 594 -0.33 26.05 -3.73
C TYR A 594 -1.13 27.33 -3.44
N HIS A 595 -0.76 28.09 -2.42
CA HIS A 595 -1.45 29.31 -1.97
C HIS A 595 -2.93 29.10 -1.57
N LEU A 596 -3.26 27.88 -1.13
CA LEU A 596 -4.61 27.52 -0.68
C LEU A 596 -4.70 27.53 0.84
N LYS A 597 -5.92 27.71 1.37
CA LYS A 597 -6.16 27.64 2.82
C LYS A 597 -6.51 26.22 3.22
N SER A 598 -6.01 25.75 4.35
CA SER A 598 -6.48 24.49 4.95
C SER A 598 -6.68 24.58 6.46
N ARG A 599 -7.49 23.67 7.01
CA ARG A 599 -7.80 23.60 8.44
C ARG A 599 -7.97 22.15 8.87
N SER A 600 -7.44 21.80 10.04
CA SER A 600 -7.62 20.46 10.62
C SER A 600 -8.95 20.34 11.38
N PHE A 601 -9.70 19.26 11.15
CA PHE A 601 -10.99 18.95 11.78
C PHE A 601 -10.98 17.56 12.43
N GLY A 602 -11.78 17.39 13.49
CA GLY A 602 -11.94 16.14 14.25
C GLY A 602 -11.09 16.05 15.52
N GLU A 603 -11.17 14.91 16.19
CA GLU A 603 -10.38 14.53 17.37
C GLU A 603 -9.46 13.35 17.04
N GLU A 604 -8.32 13.24 17.72
CA GLU A 604 -7.39 12.11 17.52
C GLU A 604 -8.05 10.79 17.94
N PRO A 605 -7.86 9.69 17.19
CA PRO A 605 -6.96 9.51 16.04
C PRO A 605 -7.58 9.90 14.68
N ASN A 606 -8.87 10.23 14.63
CA ASN A 606 -9.63 10.48 13.39
C ASN A 606 -9.53 11.93 12.86
N ARG A 607 -8.49 12.66 13.27
CA ARG A 607 -8.31 14.06 12.93
C ARG A 607 -7.69 14.17 11.53
N ARG A 608 -8.26 15.03 10.68
CA ARG A 608 -7.97 15.13 9.24
C ARG A 608 -7.85 16.57 8.76
N LEU A 609 -7.22 16.79 7.60
CA LEU A 609 -7.05 18.12 7.01
C LEU A 609 -8.15 18.39 5.96
N ARG A 610 -8.74 19.58 5.99
CA ARG A 610 -9.65 20.08 4.96
C ARG A 610 -9.01 21.23 4.21
N ILE A 611 -8.99 21.15 2.89
CA ILE A 611 -8.44 22.15 1.97
C ILE A 611 -9.60 22.96 1.39
N TYR A 612 -9.42 24.27 1.26
CA TYR A 612 -10.39 25.20 0.72
C TYR A 612 -9.86 25.81 -0.59
N PRO A 613 -10.74 26.06 -1.57
CA PRO A 613 -10.40 26.85 -2.75
C PRO A 613 -10.00 28.28 -2.35
N ALA A 614 -9.17 28.91 -3.19
CA ALA A 614 -8.60 30.25 -2.97
C ALA A 614 -9.67 31.34 -2.81
#